data_AF-A0A853D908-F1
#
_entry.id   AF-A0A853D908-F1
#
_cell.length_a   1.000
_cell.length_b   1.000
_cell.length_c   1.000
_cell.angle_alpha   90.00
_cell.angle_beta   90.00
_cell.angle_gamma   90.00
#
_symmetry.space_group_name_H-M   'P 1'
#
loop_
_entity.id
_entity.type
_entity.pdbx_description
1 polymer ?
#
loop_
_entity_poly.entity_id
_entity_poly.type
_entity_poly.pdbx_seq_one_letter_code
_entity_poly.pdbx_strand_id
1 'polypeptide(L)'
;MTTTAIPAGGTSRPHNVQLGPGAMQNWSDLEHHPAGASAAQRAVVQELVRPGQRVAVVGPHSLDVITGIASQVAHLSVITRSIPDAVTIGNALLEHESVDVQCASAATLLEQPEPYDLVVALDDVTRVWSPESEPMTWAQVYDAVRRLVAPGGRLLLGVENELGLQRITSLHSRYTSDHDEDWSVTATFDASRPRSLQALIDVADGDTGSVQVLGALPIWQEQTVLVSGIDELSPELTTLLGALTLGSPAYRRVGADPTRMTRAAVLSGRLPHLCSGWILITGPTPVQAYAGAGILADDPAGRVATYTDVDGQVLRRVPGASDAIVPVSASAESLSGTALDACAAQDVAGLRALLVRYRAWLVANATDGVLSRDVADTRVDNVMLDDDGFQALAPAEDDRPLDEATWAALADLVLVIRARGSRHPWPAATDDTTMLATLGAMVGLPADGVPEGLLAAADETAGLPAHDVSGLLAVVERLTETNEALASRSRWFEERLNVREREMRARAERHRKELELAVKQQRILQDSAEDLRRSITYRAGAAIINPIRKFGGNLRP
;
A
#
# COMPACT_ATOMS: atom_id res chain seq x y z
N MET A 1 -26.67 2.67 -6.31
CA MET A 1 -26.31 4.06 -6.03
C MET A 1 -27.41 4.97 -6.56
N THR A 2 -28.42 5.22 -5.73
CA THR A 2 -29.44 6.24 -5.97
C THR A 2 -29.02 7.48 -5.21
N THR A 3 -28.59 8.50 -5.95
CA THR A 3 -28.25 9.82 -5.44
C THR A 3 -29.53 10.46 -4.91
N THR A 4 -29.70 10.45 -3.60
CA THR A 4 -30.77 11.20 -2.94
C THR A 4 -30.33 12.66 -2.90
N ALA A 5 -30.96 13.49 -3.74
CA ALA A 5 -30.77 14.92 -3.69
C ALA A 5 -31.15 15.44 -2.29
N ILE A 6 -30.23 16.15 -1.64
CA ILE A 6 -30.49 16.87 -0.38
C ILE A 6 -31.54 17.95 -0.67
N PRO A 7 -32.66 18.00 0.09
CA PRO A 7 -33.65 19.03 -0.13
C PRO A 7 -33.07 20.39 0.27
N ALA A 8 -33.26 21.39 -0.59
CA ALA A 8 -33.08 22.80 -0.28
C ALA A 8 -34.14 23.27 0.73
N GLY A 9 -34.04 22.78 1.97
CA GLY A 9 -34.75 23.29 3.12
C GLY A 9 -33.74 23.99 4.02
N GLY A 10 -33.97 25.26 4.34
CA GLY A 10 -33.14 25.99 5.29
C GLY A 10 -33.07 25.23 6.61
N THR A 11 -31.96 24.55 6.87
CA THR A 11 -31.67 23.95 8.15
C THR A 11 -31.51 25.09 9.14
N SER A 12 -32.39 25.18 10.14
CA SER A 12 -32.21 26.15 11.21
C SER A 12 -30.87 25.86 11.88
N ARG A 13 -29.92 26.79 11.75
CA ARG A 13 -28.61 26.68 12.37
C ARG A 13 -28.77 26.45 13.88
N PRO A 14 -28.07 25.46 14.47
CA PRO A 14 -28.05 25.26 15.92
C PRO A 14 -27.66 26.54 16.68
N HIS A 15 -28.22 26.74 17.86
CA HIS A 15 -28.01 27.96 18.65
C HIS A 15 -26.57 28.13 19.16
N ASN A 16 -25.85 27.01 19.31
CA ASN A 16 -24.43 26.95 19.68
C ASN A 16 -23.47 27.16 18.50
N VAL A 17 -23.97 27.31 17.26
CA VAL A 17 -23.13 27.62 16.10
C VAL A 17 -23.07 29.12 15.91
N GLN A 18 -21.89 29.67 15.63
CA GLN A 18 -21.60 31.07 15.29
C GLN A 18 -20.95 31.15 13.91
N LEU A 19 -21.45 32.00 13.01
CA LEU A 19 -20.86 32.19 11.68
C LEU A 19 -20.13 33.54 11.65
N GLY A 20 -18.91 33.56 11.13
CA GLY A 20 -18.12 34.76 10.87
C GLY A 20 -17.67 34.87 9.40
N PRO A 21 -16.96 35.94 9.04
CA PRO A 21 -16.34 36.09 7.72
C PRO A 21 -15.46 34.89 7.33
N GLY A 22 -15.49 34.53 6.04
CA GLY A 22 -14.73 33.42 5.49
C GLY A 22 -15.33 32.02 5.72
N ALA A 23 -16.53 31.90 6.30
CA ALA A 23 -17.22 30.62 6.42
C ALA A 23 -17.59 30.02 5.03
N MET A 24 -17.21 28.77 4.79
CA MET A 24 -17.37 28.06 3.50
C MET A 24 -18.72 27.32 3.44
N GLN A 25 -19.50 27.57 2.38
CA GLN A 25 -20.92 27.16 2.33
C GLN A 25 -21.18 25.71 1.90
N ASN A 26 -20.43 25.18 0.92
CA ASN A 26 -20.75 23.90 0.25
C ASN A 26 -19.65 22.86 0.44
N TRP A 27 -18.78 23.08 1.41
CA TRP A 27 -17.56 22.32 1.65
C TRP A 27 -17.68 21.54 2.96
N SER A 28 -17.24 20.28 3.04
CA SER A 28 -17.18 19.53 4.30
C SER A 28 -15.79 18.91 4.45
N ASP A 29 -15.07 19.27 5.50
CA ASP A 29 -13.82 18.60 5.89
C ASP A 29 -14.12 17.32 6.72
N LEU A 30 -15.29 17.23 7.39
CA LEU A 30 -15.68 16.04 8.18
C LEU A 30 -15.94 14.79 7.33
N GLU A 31 -16.44 14.96 6.11
CA GLU A 31 -16.65 13.84 5.17
C GLU A 31 -15.33 13.33 4.55
N HIS A 32 -14.23 14.04 4.78
CA HIS A 32 -12.94 13.90 4.07
C HIS A 32 -11.76 13.74 5.05
N HIS A 33 -11.78 12.63 5.81
CA HIS A 33 -10.70 12.23 6.72
C HIS A 33 -10.34 13.27 7.80
N PRO A 34 -11.25 13.56 8.74
CA PRO A 34 -10.95 14.49 9.83
C PRO A 34 -9.90 13.91 10.79
N ALA A 35 -9.08 14.78 11.39
CA ALA A 35 -8.06 14.32 12.32
C ALA A 35 -8.65 13.71 13.60
N GLY A 36 -7.91 12.82 14.24
CA GLY A 36 -8.37 12.09 15.42
C GLY A 36 -9.34 10.95 15.12
N ALA A 37 -9.38 10.48 13.86
CA ALA A 37 -10.15 9.30 13.48
C ALA A 37 -9.48 7.98 13.92
N SER A 38 -8.16 7.96 14.14
CA SER A 38 -7.46 6.77 14.64
C SER A 38 -7.55 6.65 16.17
N ALA A 39 -7.47 5.42 16.68
CA ALA A 39 -7.50 5.18 18.12
C ALA A 39 -6.25 5.78 18.79
N ALA A 40 -5.08 5.68 18.17
CA ALA A 40 -3.82 6.21 18.66
C ALA A 40 -3.87 7.74 18.86
N GLN A 41 -4.39 8.49 17.88
CA GLN A 41 -4.57 9.94 18.02
C GLN A 41 -5.56 10.28 19.14
N ARG A 42 -6.69 9.55 19.24
CA ARG A 42 -7.67 9.75 20.31
C ARG A 42 -7.05 9.52 21.69
N ALA A 43 -6.22 8.51 21.85
CA ALA A 43 -5.53 8.24 23.12
C ALA A 43 -4.61 9.41 23.52
N VAL A 44 -3.93 10.06 22.56
CA VAL A 44 -3.13 11.26 22.84
C VAL A 44 -3.98 12.41 23.34
N VAL A 45 -5.13 12.66 22.71
CA VAL A 45 -6.06 13.69 23.17
C VAL A 45 -6.60 13.37 24.57
N GLN A 46 -7.06 12.14 24.79
CA GLN A 46 -7.59 11.69 26.08
C GLN A 46 -6.57 11.80 27.21
N GLU A 47 -5.29 11.53 26.94
CA GLU A 47 -4.21 11.69 27.92
C GLU A 47 -4.00 13.15 28.34
N LEU A 48 -4.44 14.13 27.55
CA LEU A 48 -4.27 15.56 27.85
C LEU A 48 -5.51 16.23 28.44
N VAL A 49 -6.69 15.73 28.12
CA VAL A 49 -7.97 16.27 28.60
C VAL A 49 -8.11 16.02 30.10
N ARG A 50 -8.51 17.05 30.85
CA ARG A 50 -8.79 16.98 32.28
C ARG A 50 -10.15 17.61 32.60
N PRO A 51 -10.88 17.08 33.59
CA PRO A 51 -12.13 17.69 34.04
C PRO A 51 -11.94 19.16 34.45
N GLY A 52 -12.89 20.00 34.07
CA GLY A 52 -12.89 21.42 34.43
C GLY A 52 -12.08 22.35 33.53
N GLN A 53 -11.36 21.82 32.53
CA GLN A 53 -10.60 22.64 31.58
C GLN A 53 -11.50 23.43 30.62
N ARG A 54 -10.95 24.53 30.09
CA ARG A 54 -11.42 25.19 28.87
C ARG A 54 -10.60 24.66 27.71
N VAL A 55 -11.24 24.07 26.70
CA VAL A 55 -10.57 23.44 25.56
C VAL A 55 -10.97 24.10 24.26
N ALA A 56 -10.02 24.32 23.36
CA ALA A 56 -10.27 24.71 21.97
C ALA A 56 -9.84 23.60 21.02
N VAL A 57 -10.73 23.24 20.08
CA VAL A 57 -10.44 22.33 18.97
C VAL A 57 -10.39 23.17 17.69
N VAL A 58 -9.25 23.18 17.01
CA VAL A 58 -8.94 24.07 15.89
C VAL A 58 -8.73 23.25 14.64
N GLY A 59 -9.71 23.29 13.73
CA GLY A 59 -9.69 22.55 12.48
C GLY A 59 -10.56 21.30 12.49
N PRO A 60 -10.60 20.57 11.37
CA PRO A 60 -11.46 19.41 11.21
C PRO A 60 -10.97 18.25 12.08
N HIS A 61 -11.80 17.88 13.06
CA HIS A 61 -11.57 16.75 13.95
C HIS A 61 -12.78 15.83 13.94
N SER A 62 -12.55 14.53 14.15
CA SER A 62 -13.61 13.53 14.19
C SER A 62 -14.64 13.89 15.26
N LEU A 63 -15.92 13.58 14.98
CA LEU A 63 -16.98 13.80 15.96
C LEU A 63 -16.72 13.05 17.26
N ASP A 64 -16.08 11.89 17.21
CA ASP A 64 -15.71 11.10 18.40
C ASP A 64 -14.72 11.86 19.30
N VAL A 65 -13.73 12.57 18.72
CA VAL A 65 -12.83 13.42 19.50
C VAL A 65 -13.60 14.58 20.12
N ILE A 66 -14.41 15.28 19.32
CA ILE A 66 -15.12 16.48 19.76
C ILE A 66 -16.11 16.14 20.88
N THR A 67 -16.95 15.13 20.69
CA THR A 67 -17.93 14.67 21.69
C THR A 67 -17.25 14.08 22.92
N GLY A 68 -16.15 13.35 22.74
CA GLY A 68 -15.33 12.82 23.83
C GLY A 68 -14.75 13.93 24.72
N ILE A 69 -14.28 15.02 24.14
CA ILE A 69 -13.82 16.21 24.89
C ILE A 69 -15.01 16.89 25.58
N ALA A 70 -16.09 17.17 24.85
CA ALA A 70 -17.27 17.89 25.35
C ALA A 70 -17.89 17.24 26.60
N SER A 71 -17.80 15.91 26.71
CA SER A 71 -18.31 15.15 27.86
C SER A 71 -17.49 15.31 29.15
N GLN A 72 -16.28 15.87 29.08
CA GLN A 72 -15.34 15.91 30.21
C GLN A 72 -14.99 17.31 30.68
N VAL A 73 -15.05 18.30 29.79
CA VAL A 73 -14.48 19.64 30.03
C VAL A 73 -15.54 20.63 30.52
N ALA A 74 -15.12 21.72 31.17
CA ALA A 74 -16.05 22.76 31.60
C ALA A 74 -16.60 23.56 30.42
N HIS A 75 -15.77 23.79 29.41
CA HIS A 75 -16.11 24.56 28.22
C HIS A 75 -15.32 24.05 27.02
N LEU A 76 -15.99 23.96 25.87
CA LEU A 76 -15.37 23.55 24.61
C LEU A 76 -15.71 24.56 23.50
N SER A 77 -14.68 25.09 22.87
CA SER A 77 -14.81 25.86 21.62
C SER A 77 -14.34 25.01 20.44
N VAL A 78 -15.17 24.85 19.42
CA VAL A 78 -14.81 24.14 18.18
C VAL A 78 -14.73 25.14 17.05
N ILE A 79 -13.57 25.21 16.40
CA ILE A 79 -13.26 26.16 15.33
C ILE A 79 -13.16 25.38 14.02
N THR A 80 -14.03 25.71 13.07
CA THR A 80 -14.02 25.15 11.71
C THR A 80 -14.22 26.25 10.67
N ARG A 81 -13.88 25.97 9.41
CA ARG A 81 -14.16 26.87 8.28
C ARG A 81 -15.43 26.50 7.52
N SER A 82 -15.95 25.28 7.70
CA SER A 82 -17.08 24.74 6.95
C SER A 82 -18.41 24.95 7.68
N ILE A 83 -19.41 25.49 6.97
CA ILE A 83 -20.78 25.62 7.50
C ILE A 83 -21.46 24.26 7.66
N PRO A 84 -21.44 23.33 6.68
CA PRO A 84 -21.94 21.97 6.86
C PRO A 84 -21.36 21.27 8.09
N ASP A 85 -20.05 21.39 8.31
CA ASP A 85 -19.38 20.77 9.46
C ASP A 85 -19.80 21.41 10.77
N ALA A 86 -19.84 22.75 10.80
CA ALA A 86 -20.28 23.48 11.99
C ALA A 86 -21.72 23.10 12.39
N VAL A 87 -22.62 22.95 11.43
CA VAL A 87 -23.99 22.51 11.68
C VAL A 87 -24.03 21.06 12.19
N THR A 88 -23.24 20.16 11.58
CA THR A 88 -23.13 18.77 12.02
C THR A 88 -22.61 18.66 13.46
N ILE A 89 -21.53 19.36 13.78
CA ILE A 89 -20.95 19.42 15.14
C ILE A 89 -21.94 20.06 16.11
N GLY A 90 -22.55 21.18 15.74
CA GLY A 90 -23.52 21.90 16.58
C GLY A 90 -24.72 21.03 16.95
N ASN A 91 -25.25 20.26 15.98
CA ASN A 91 -26.32 19.30 16.19
C ASN A 91 -25.91 18.16 17.14
N ALA A 92 -24.70 17.62 16.97
CA ALA A 92 -24.18 16.55 17.83
C ALA A 92 -23.99 16.97 19.29
N LEU A 93 -23.89 18.28 19.55
CA LEU A 93 -23.57 18.86 20.86
C LEU A 93 -24.70 19.75 21.41
N LEU A 94 -25.93 19.61 20.90
CA LEU A 94 -27.07 20.43 21.33
C LEU A 94 -27.39 20.33 22.83
N GLU A 95 -27.08 19.19 23.45
CA GLU A 95 -27.30 18.95 24.89
C GLU A 95 -26.19 19.53 25.77
N HIS A 96 -25.11 20.04 25.18
CA HIS A 96 -23.97 20.60 25.90
C HIS A 96 -24.01 22.14 25.89
N GLU A 97 -24.59 22.72 26.94
CA GLU A 97 -24.75 24.18 27.08
C GLU A 97 -23.43 24.97 27.11
N SER A 98 -22.30 24.30 27.40
CA SER A 98 -20.97 24.91 27.48
C SER A 98 -20.11 24.71 26.23
N VAL A 99 -20.72 24.35 25.10
CA VAL A 99 -20.06 24.19 23.80
C VAL A 99 -20.39 25.36 22.88
N ASP A 100 -19.36 25.96 22.29
CA ASP A 100 -19.48 26.96 21.22
C ASP A 100 -18.82 26.44 19.94
N VAL A 101 -19.54 26.47 18.82
CA VAL A 101 -19.03 26.08 17.50
C VAL A 101 -18.87 27.34 16.65
N GLN A 102 -17.64 27.72 16.37
CA GLN A 102 -17.30 28.91 15.59
C GLN A 102 -16.91 28.50 14.18
N CYS A 103 -17.68 28.97 13.21
CA CYS A 103 -17.45 28.76 11.79
C CYS A 103 -16.99 30.07 11.15
N ALA A 104 -15.69 30.23 10.99
CA ALA A 104 -15.08 31.44 10.43
C ALA A 104 -13.68 31.13 9.89
N SER A 105 -13.12 32.07 9.15
CA SER A 105 -11.69 32.03 8.88
C SER A 105 -10.88 32.18 10.17
N ALA A 106 -9.77 31.44 10.27
CA ALA A 106 -8.77 31.63 11.32
C ALA A 106 -8.49 33.12 11.58
N ALA A 107 -8.31 33.95 10.55
CA ALA A 107 -8.02 35.38 10.68
C ALA A 107 -9.00 36.14 11.60
N THR A 108 -10.30 35.82 11.54
CA THR A 108 -11.34 36.47 12.37
C THR A 108 -11.30 36.00 13.83
N LEU A 109 -10.98 34.72 14.04
CA LEU A 109 -10.99 34.09 15.37
C LEU A 109 -9.84 34.60 16.26
N LEU A 110 -8.85 35.23 15.64
CA LEU A 110 -7.61 35.67 16.26
C LEU A 110 -7.65 37.12 16.76
N GLU A 111 -8.76 37.84 16.52
CA GLU A 111 -8.91 39.24 16.93
C GLU A 111 -9.25 39.40 18.43
N GLN A 112 -9.79 38.37 19.10
CA GLN A 112 -10.10 38.39 20.54
C GLN A 112 -9.97 37.00 21.21
N PRO A 113 -8.76 36.50 21.46
CA PRO A 113 -8.58 35.18 22.06
C PRO A 113 -8.87 35.23 23.58
N GLU A 114 -9.97 34.60 24.01
CA GLU A 114 -10.02 34.09 25.38
C GLU A 114 -9.07 32.88 25.48
N PRO A 115 -8.18 32.82 26.48
CA PRO A 115 -7.21 31.73 26.58
C PRO A 115 -7.86 30.40 27.01
N TYR A 116 -7.28 29.29 26.55
CA TYR A 116 -7.70 27.91 26.80
C TYR A 116 -6.60 27.11 27.50
N ASP A 117 -6.98 26.21 28.40
CA ASP A 117 -6.05 25.35 29.12
C ASP A 117 -5.43 24.28 28.19
N LEU A 118 -6.17 23.88 27.16
CA LEU A 118 -5.73 22.95 26.12
C LEU A 118 -6.23 23.43 24.75
N VAL A 119 -5.33 23.49 23.78
CA VAL A 119 -5.64 23.74 22.37
C VAL A 119 -5.25 22.52 21.55
N VAL A 120 -6.18 21.98 20.76
CA VAL A 120 -6.01 20.79 19.93
C VAL A 120 -6.15 21.15 18.45
N ALA A 121 -5.09 20.96 17.66
CA ALA A 121 -5.03 21.28 16.24
C ALA A 121 -4.29 20.16 15.49
N LEU A 122 -4.92 19.00 15.30
CA LEU A 122 -4.24 17.79 14.78
C LEU A 122 -4.15 17.71 13.25
N ASP A 123 -4.92 18.50 12.50
CA ASP A 123 -4.94 18.46 11.03
C ASP A 123 -4.18 19.62 10.37
N ASP A 124 -3.04 20.02 10.94
CA ASP A 124 -2.24 21.16 10.46
C ASP A 124 -2.95 22.52 10.56
N VAL A 125 -2.24 23.55 11.00
CA VAL A 125 -2.81 24.90 11.15
C VAL A 125 -3.32 25.48 9.82
N THR A 126 -2.90 24.94 8.69
CA THR A 126 -3.33 25.40 7.36
C THR A 126 -4.77 25.02 7.02
N ARG A 127 -5.37 24.02 7.69
CA ARG A 127 -6.74 23.55 7.40
C ARG A 127 -7.85 24.42 8.00
N VAL A 128 -7.54 25.38 8.86
CA VAL A 128 -8.52 26.34 9.43
C VAL A 128 -8.66 27.64 8.63
N TRP A 129 -7.98 27.73 7.50
CA TRP A 129 -7.96 28.95 6.71
C TRP A 129 -8.91 28.86 5.51
N SER A 130 -9.71 29.91 5.36
CA SER A 130 -10.59 30.18 4.24
C SER A 130 -9.92 30.93 3.08
N PRO A 131 -10.23 30.60 1.81
CA PRO A 131 -9.76 31.32 0.63
C PRO A 131 -10.25 32.78 0.56
N GLU A 132 -11.24 33.17 1.34
CA GLU A 132 -11.76 34.55 1.37
C GLU A 132 -10.91 35.51 2.24
N SER A 133 -9.89 35.01 2.93
CA SER A 133 -9.02 35.80 3.82
C SER A 133 -7.68 36.14 3.20
N GLU A 134 -7.03 37.19 3.71
CA GLU A 134 -5.69 37.60 3.27
C GLU A 134 -4.65 36.48 3.45
N PRO A 135 -3.73 36.28 2.48
CA PRO A 135 -2.57 35.40 2.59
C PRO A 135 -1.74 35.57 3.87
N MET A 136 -1.78 34.59 4.77
CA MET A 136 -0.85 34.39 5.88
C MET A 136 0.21 33.32 5.56
N THR A 137 1.33 33.36 6.28
CA THR A 137 2.29 32.25 6.31
C THR A 137 1.92 31.26 7.42
N TRP A 138 2.41 30.03 7.32
CA TRP A 138 2.29 28.97 8.31
C TRP A 138 2.71 29.48 9.69
N ALA A 139 3.83 30.19 9.80
CA ALA A 139 4.28 30.74 11.08
C ALA A 139 3.29 31.78 11.64
N GLN A 140 2.69 32.61 10.80
CA GLN A 140 1.67 33.57 11.25
C GLN A 140 0.41 32.87 11.77
N VAL A 141 -0.04 31.80 11.11
CA VAL A 141 -1.19 31.01 11.59
C VAL A 141 -0.83 30.24 12.86
N TYR A 142 0.35 29.63 12.92
CA TYR A 142 0.87 28.96 14.11
C TYR A 142 0.93 29.89 15.32
N ASP A 143 1.53 31.07 15.17
CA ASP A 143 1.60 32.06 16.25
C ASP A 143 0.21 32.46 16.76
N ALA A 144 -0.76 32.47 15.86
CA ALA A 144 -2.10 32.83 16.20
C ALA A 144 -2.84 31.71 16.96
N VAL A 145 -2.69 30.45 16.53
CA VAL A 145 -3.16 29.28 17.30
C VAL A 145 -2.47 29.21 18.67
N ARG A 146 -1.17 29.50 18.72
CA ARG A 146 -0.38 29.53 19.97
C ARG A 146 -0.91 30.57 20.97
N ARG A 147 -1.38 31.73 20.49
CA ARG A 147 -1.99 32.77 21.36
C ARG A 147 -3.30 32.35 22.02
N LEU A 148 -3.93 31.26 21.57
CA LEU A 148 -5.11 30.68 22.23
C LEU A 148 -4.74 29.93 23.52
N VAL A 149 -3.47 29.57 23.71
CA VAL A 149 -3.02 28.78 24.87
C VAL A 149 -2.87 29.70 26.08
N ALA A 150 -3.54 29.37 27.18
CA ALA A 150 -3.41 30.06 28.46
C ALA A 150 -1.99 29.97 29.02
N PRO A 151 -1.54 30.92 29.85
CA PRO A 151 -0.33 30.73 30.65
C PRO A 151 -0.40 29.43 31.46
N GLY A 152 0.52 28.50 31.22
CA GLY A 152 0.53 27.16 31.83
C GLY A 152 -0.40 26.13 31.15
N GLY A 153 -1.09 26.50 30.07
CA GLY A 153 -1.85 25.60 29.22
C GLY A 153 -0.97 24.74 28.31
N ARG A 154 -1.61 23.90 27.50
CA ARG A 154 -0.95 22.99 26.56
C ARG A 154 -1.42 23.22 25.13
N LEU A 155 -0.50 23.03 24.17
CA LEU A 155 -0.81 22.93 22.75
C LEU A 155 -0.55 21.50 22.28
N LEU A 156 -1.53 20.93 21.59
CA LEU A 156 -1.40 19.70 20.83
C LEU A 156 -1.55 20.04 19.34
N LEU A 157 -0.47 19.97 18.57
CA LEU A 157 -0.41 20.43 17.19
C LEU A 157 0.08 19.32 16.25
N GLY A 158 -0.71 18.97 15.25
CA GLY A 158 -0.28 18.15 14.13
C GLY A 158 0.38 19.00 13.05
N VAL A 159 1.50 18.53 12.49
CA VAL A 159 2.18 19.16 11.35
C VAL A 159 2.55 18.09 10.35
N GLU A 160 2.04 18.22 9.12
CA GLU A 160 2.39 17.27 8.05
C GLU A 160 3.86 17.41 7.65
N ASN A 161 4.55 16.28 7.53
CA ASN A 161 5.91 16.18 6.99
C ASN A 161 5.85 16.04 5.47
N GLU A 162 6.24 17.09 4.75
CA GLU A 162 6.29 17.09 3.27
C GLU A 162 7.29 16.08 2.70
N LEU A 163 8.22 15.58 3.52
CA LEU A 163 9.21 14.55 3.17
C LEU A 163 8.87 13.17 3.75
N GLY A 164 7.65 12.98 4.27
CA GLY A 164 7.20 11.71 4.83
C GLY A 164 7.11 10.59 3.79
N LEU A 165 7.22 9.34 4.23
CA LEU A 165 7.18 8.16 3.36
C LEU A 165 5.94 8.12 2.46
N GLN A 166 4.77 8.52 2.97
CA GLN A 166 3.54 8.59 2.20
C GLN A 166 3.65 9.53 1.00
N ARG A 167 4.40 10.63 1.11
CA ARG A 167 4.62 11.59 0.02
C ARG A 167 5.59 11.01 -1.02
N ILE A 168 6.66 10.38 -0.54
CA ILE A 168 7.68 9.75 -1.39
C ILE A 168 7.10 8.58 -2.20
N THR A 169 6.16 7.84 -1.60
CA THR A 169 5.57 6.63 -2.19
C THR A 169 4.26 6.88 -2.92
N SER A 170 3.66 8.07 -2.81
CA SER A 170 2.42 8.44 -3.50
C SER A 170 2.60 8.56 -5.01
N LEU A 171 1.59 8.12 -5.76
CA LEU A 171 1.48 8.37 -7.21
C LEU A 171 1.05 9.79 -7.55
N HIS A 172 0.31 10.43 -6.64
CA HIS A 172 -0.30 11.73 -6.87
C HIS A 172 0.32 12.76 -5.93
N SER A 173 0.71 13.89 -6.50
CA SER A 173 1.09 15.06 -5.73
C SER A 173 -0.18 15.82 -5.32
N ARG A 174 -0.29 16.20 -4.04
CA ARG A 174 -1.38 17.08 -3.55
C ARG A 174 -1.46 18.40 -4.32
N TYR A 175 -0.33 18.84 -4.87
CA TYR A 175 -0.24 20.13 -5.57
C TYR A 175 -0.74 20.03 -7.01
N THR A 176 -1.08 18.82 -7.47
CA THR A 176 -1.62 18.54 -8.79
C THR A 176 -2.99 17.86 -8.74
N SER A 177 -3.42 17.40 -7.56
CA SER A 177 -4.78 16.94 -7.36
C SER A 177 -5.72 18.13 -7.18
N ASP A 178 -6.90 18.01 -7.75
CA ASP A 178 -8.02 18.95 -7.60
C ASP A 178 -9.14 18.24 -6.84
N HIS A 179 -8.76 17.48 -5.80
CA HIS A 179 -9.76 16.91 -4.92
C HIS A 179 -10.35 18.05 -4.10
N ASP A 180 -11.65 17.92 -3.93
CA ASP A 180 -12.45 18.73 -3.04
C ASP A 180 -11.67 18.96 -1.71
N GLU A 181 -11.14 17.91 -1.06
CA GLU A 181 -10.40 17.99 0.22
C GLU A 181 -9.02 18.67 0.19
N ASP A 182 -8.44 18.87 -1.00
CA ASP A 182 -7.10 19.43 -1.19
C ASP A 182 -7.07 20.96 -1.21
N TRP A 183 -8.21 21.62 -0.96
CA TRP A 183 -8.32 23.07 -0.90
C TRP A 183 -7.61 23.66 0.33
N SER A 184 -6.31 23.88 0.19
CA SER A 184 -5.44 24.57 1.14
C SER A 184 -4.86 25.84 0.51
N VAL A 185 -5.18 26.99 1.10
CA VAL A 185 -4.68 28.31 0.67
C VAL A 185 -3.16 28.46 0.79
N THR A 186 -2.52 27.59 1.57
CA THR A 186 -1.05 27.52 1.71
C THR A 186 -0.40 26.49 0.80
N ALA A 187 -1.10 25.98 -0.23
CA ALA A 187 -0.52 25.12 -1.26
C ALA A 187 0.46 25.88 -2.20
N THR A 188 1.15 26.90 -1.69
CA THR A 188 2.28 27.59 -2.33
C THR A 188 3.54 27.35 -1.48
N PHE A 189 4.73 27.59 -2.05
CA PHE A 189 5.98 27.34 -1.32
C PHE A 189 6.17 28.37 -0.19
N ASP A 190 5.69 28.05 1.00
CA ASP A 190 5.89 28.84 2.21
C ASP A 190 7.19 28.43 2.92
N ALA A 191 8.16 29.36 2.99
CA ALA A 191 9.46 29.13 3.62
C ALA A 191 9.39 29.03 5.16
N SER A 192 8.32 29.52 5.78
CA SER A 192 8.15 29.49 7.24
C SER A 192 7.66 28.14 7.77
N ARG A 193 7.13 27.27 6.91
CA ARG A 193 6.67 25.92 7.28
C ARG A 193 7.85 25.02 7.65
N PRO A 194 7.84 24.36 8.82
CA PRO A 194 8.90 23.44 9.21
C PRO A 194 8.89 22.19 8.32
N ARG A 195 10.08 21.79 7.84
CA ARG A 195 10.30 20.63 6.95
C ARG A 195 11.24 19.58 7.54
N SER A 196 11.62 19.78 8.80
CA SER A 196 12.42 18.85 9.58
C SER A 196 11.96 18.89 11.03
N LEU A 197 12.22 17.81 11.75
CA LEU A 197 11.93 17.73 13.18
C LEU A 197 12.61 18.87 13.96
N GLN A 198 13.89 19.17 13.66
CA GLN A 198 14.61 20.25 14.30
C GLN A 198 13.95 21.61 14.04
N ALA A 199 13.55 21.90 12.79
CA ALA A 199 12.87 23.16 12.47
C ALA A 199 11.51 23.28 13.19
N LEU A 200 10.80 22.18 13.40
CA LEU A 200 9.57 22.16 14.19
C LEU A 200 9.84 22.47 15.67
N ILE A 201 10.87 21.84 16.25
CA ILE A 201 11.28 22.08 17.65
C ILE A 201 11.71 23.54 17.83
N ASP A 202 12.52 24.09 16.94
CA ASP A 202 13.02 25.47 17.00
C ASP A 202 11.87 26.50 17.02
N VAL A 203 10.77 26.20 16.31
CA VAL A 203 9.57 27.06 16.32
C VAL A 203 8.74 26.90 17.61
N ALA A 204 8.81 25.74 18.26
CA ALA A 204 8.09 25.45 19.51
C ALA A 204 8.81 25.94 20.77
N ASP A 205 10.14 26.00 20.76
CA ASP A 205 11.00 26.27 21.93
C ASP A 205 10.89 27.71 22.47
N GLY A 206 10.17 28.59 21.76
CA GLY A 206 10.16 30.03 22.01
C GLY A 206 9.42 30.53 23.26
N ASP A 207 8.57 29.75 23.95
CA ASP A 207 7.73 30.28 25.05
C ASP A 207 7.00 29.25 25.94
N THR A 208 6.95 27.96 25.55
CA THR A 208 6.06 26.96 26.20
C THR A 208 6.81 25.79 26.80
N GLY A 209 7.49 26.01 27.92
CA GLY A 209 8.00 24.96 28.83
C GLY A 209 8.64 23.74 28.13
N SER A 210 8.09 22.55 28.37
CA SER A 210 8.52 21.30 27.75
C SER A 210 7.95 21.12 26.34
N VAL A 211 8.77 20.66 25.41
CA VAL A 211 8.38 20.24 24.06
C VAL A 211 8.56 18.73 23.92
N GLN A 212 7.52 18.03 23.47
CA GLN A 212 7.57 16.62 23.07
C GLN A 212 7.03 16.47 21.66
N VAL A 213 7.57 15.51 20.91
CA VAL A 213 7.13 15.23 19.54
C VAL A 213 6.87 13.75 19.38
N LEU A 214 5.71 13.42 18.79
CA LEU A 214 5.39 12.09 18.32
C LEU A 214 5.48 12.06 16.79
N GLY A 215 6.16 11.09 16.21
CA GLY A 215 6.08 10.84 14.76
C GLY A 215 4.76 10.14 14.44
N ALA A 216 4.07 10.56 13.39
CA ALA A 216 2.78 10.01 12.97
C ALA A 216 2.91 9.22 11.66
N LEU A 217 2.43 7.98 11.64
CA LEU A 217 2.51 7.02 10.54
C LEU A 217 1.15 6.32 10.37
N PRO A 218 0.87 5.70 9.22
CA PRO A 218 1.72 5.63 8.03
C PRO A 218 1.39 6.68 6.95
N ILE A 219 0.24 7.35 7.06
CA ILE A 219 -0.19 8.43 6.17
C ILE A 219 -0.75 9.59 6.98
N TRP A 220 -0.75 10.79 6.39
CA TRP A 220 -1.19 12.00 7.09
C TRP A 220 -2.68 11.96 7.47
N GLN A 221 -3.52 11.45 6.57
CA GLN A 221 -4.98 11.38 6.73
C GLN A 221 -5.45 10.29 7.70
N GLU A 222 -4.61 9.29 7.98
CA GLU A 222 -4.96 8.13 8.80
C GLU A 222 -3.73 7.67 9.58
N GLN A 223 -3.53 8.29 10.74
CA GLN A 223 -2.32 8.13 11.58
C GLN A 223 -2.54 7.01 12.60
N THR A 224 -2.55 5.76 12.14
CA THR A 224 -2.82 4.57 12.98
C THR A 224 -1.65 4.16 13.86
N VAL A 225 -0.46 4.76 13.67
CA VAL A 225 0.75 4.48 14.45
C VAL A 225 1.42 5.79 14.83
N LEU A 226 1.70 5.97 16.12
CA LEU A 226 2.44 7.11 16.66
C LEU A 226 3.71 6.62 17.36
N VAL A 227 4.81 7.37 17.26
CA VAL A 227 6.10 7.01 17.88
C VAL A 227 6.63 8.15 18.75
N SER A 228 6.87 7.88 20.03
CA SER A 228 7.59 8.76 20.96
C SER A 228 9.07 8.43 20.99
N GLY A 229 9.91 9.42 21.35
CA GLY A 229 11.35 9.23 21.48
C GLY A 229 12.00 8.85 20.15
N ILE A 230 11.72 9.61 19.09
CA ILE A 230 12.12 9.37 17.68
C ILE A 230 13.63 9.01 17.55
N ASP A 231 14.49 9.65 18.33
CA ASP A 231 15.95 9.45 18.31
C ASP A 231 16.44 8.34 19.29
N GLU A 232 15.53 7.75 20.06
CA GLU A 232 15.81 6.83 21.18
C GLU A 232 15.30 5.41 20.93
N LEU A 233 14.71 5.11 19.77
CA LEU A 233 14.20 3.78 19.47
C LEU A 233 15.32 2.74 19.45
N SER A 234 15.10 1.61 20.14
CA SER A 234 15.94 0.43 19.96
C SER A 234 15.78 -0.16 18.56
N PRO A 235 16.75 -0.97 18.10
CA PRO A 235 16.65 -1.69 16.83
C PRO A 235 15.37 -2.54 16.73
N GLU A 236 14.98 -3.22 17.81
CA GLU A 236 13.78 -4.05 17.92
C GLU A 236 12.50 -3.22 17.76
N LEU A 237 12.40 -2.07 18.45
CA LEU A 237 11.27 -1.14 18.27
C LEU A 237 11.26 -0.54 16.86
N THR A 238 12.42 -0.26 16.27
CA THR A 238 12.51 0.25 14.89
C THR A 238 12.00 -0.77 13.87
N THR A 239 12.35 -2.05 14.03
CA THR A 239 11.84 -3.14 13.21
C THR A 239 10.34 -3.33 13.38
N LEU A 240 9.84 -3.29 14.62
CA LEU A 240 8.41 -3.35 14.90
C LEU A 240 7.65 -2.16 14.29
N LEU A 241 8.19 -0.94 14.39
CA LEU A 241 7.59 0.26 13.78
C LEU A 241 7.42 0.08 12.27
N GLY A 242 8.42 -0.51 11.60
CA GLY A 242 8.34 -0.85 10.18
C GLY A 242 7.22 -1.82 9.87
N ALA A 243 7.07 -2.87 10.67
CA ALA A 243 6.02 -3.87 10.49
C ALA A 243 4.61 -3.28 10.73
N LEU A 244 4.42 -2.51 11.81
CA LEU A 244 3.15 -1.83 12.09
C LEU A 244 2.77 -0.81 11.00
N THR A 245 3.77 -0.11 10.45
CA THR A 245 3.58 0.83 9.33
C THR A 245 3.12 0.09 8.07
N LEU A 246 3.76 -1.03 7.72
CA LEU A 246 3.43 -1.83 6.54
C LEU A 246 2.10 -2.60 6.67
N GLY A 247 1.77 -3.02 7.88
CA GLY A 247 0.53 -3.74 8.20
C GLY A 247 -0.71 -2.86 8.28
N SER A 248 -0.55 -1.53 8.28
CA SER A 248 -1.68 -0.61 8.28
C SER A 248 -2.43 -0.66 6.95
N PRO A 249 -3.77 -0.89 6.95
CA PRO A 249 -4.59 -0.85 5.74
C PRO A 249 -4.46 0.48 4.99
N ALA A 250 -4.30 1.58 5.72
CA ALA A 250 -4.12 2.91 5.15
C ALA A 250 -2.90 3.00 4.23
N TYR A 251 -1.79 2.40 4.66
CA TYR A 251 -0.54 2.44 3.90
C TYR A 251 -0.56 1.54 2.68
N ARG A 252 -1.35 0.46 2.70
CA ARG A 252 -1.53 -0.41 1.53
C ARG A 252 -2.17 0.32 0.35
N ARG A 253 -2.89 1.41 0.60
CA ARG A 253 -3.49 2.27 -0.46
C ARG A 253 -2.50 3.26 -1.06
N VAL A 254 -1.26 3.32 -0.55
CA VAL A 254 -0.26 4.31 -0.96
C VAL A 254 0.64 3.77 -2.08
N GLY A 255 0.35 4.26 -3.28
CA GLY A 255 1.21 4.29 -4.47
C GLY A 255 2.16 3.11 -4.74
N ALA A 256 3.36 3.39 -5.27
CA ALA A 256 4.07 2.44 -6.13
C ALA A 256 5.02 1.46 -5.42
N ASP A 257 5.60 1.82 -4.26
CA ASP A 257 6.54 0.93 -3.55
C ASP A 257 6.68 1.26 -2.05
N PRO A 258 5.60 1.15 -1.25
CA PRO A 258 5.66 1.40 0.19
C PRO A 258 6.59 0.41 0.93
N THR A 259 6.74 -0.82 0.44
CA THR A 259 7.53 -1.87 1.12
C THR A 259 9.02 -1.62 1.07
N ARG A 260 9.59 -1.40 -0.13
CA ARG A 260 11.05 -1.24 -0.23
C ARG A 260 11.50 0.06 0.40
N MET A 261 10.71 1.13 0.27
CA MET A 261 11.00 2.40 0.92
C MET A 261 10.97 2.30 2.44
N THR A 262 9.94 1.65 3.01
CA THR A 262 9.88 1.43 4.47
C THR A 262 11.03 0.56 4.94
N ARG A 263 11.35 -0.53 4.25
CA ARG A 263 12.48 -1.40 4.62
C ARG A 263 13.82 -0.67 4.55
N ALA A 264 14.05 0.15 3.52
CA ALA A 264 15.24 0.98 3.43
C ALA A 264 15.31 2.01 4.58
N ALA A 265 14.17 2.56 4.98
CA ALA A 265 14.07 3.48 6.12
C ALA A 265 14.36 2.77 7.46
N VAL A 266 13.87 1.54 7.66
CA VAL A 266 14.16 0.70 8.84
C VAL A 266 15.64 0.36 8.89
N LEU A 267 16.20 -0.18 7.80
CA LEU A 267 17.61 -0.59 7.73
C LEU A 267 18.60 0.58 7.90
N SER A 268 18.18 1.80 7.60
CA SER A 268 18.98 3.01 7.82
C SER A 268 18.74 3.70 9.16
N GLY A 269 17.83 3.17 9.99
CA GLY A 269 17.45 3.80 11.27
C GLY A 269 16.74 5.14 11.09
N ARG A 270 16.10 5.40 9.94
CA ARG A 270 15.50 6.70 9.58
C ARG A 270 13.99 6.70 9.52
N LEU A 271 13.34 5.54 9.68
CA LEU A 271 11.88 5.44 9.63
C LEU A 271 11.16 6.48 10.52
N PRO A 272 11.56 6.70 11.79
CA PRO A 272 10.94 7.71 12.65
C PRO A 272 11.03 9.15 12.11
N HIS A 273 12.05 9.47 11.31
CA HIS A 273 12.22 10.79 10.69
C HIS A 273 11.48 10.95 9.36
N LEU A 274 11.07 9.83 8.75
CA LEU A 274 10.28 9.79 7.53
C LEU A 274 8.79 9.53 7.82
N CYS A 275 8.36 9.77 9.06
CA CYS A 275 6.95 9.74 9.42
C CYS A 275 6.14 10.75 8.60
N SER A 276 4.84 10.51 8.49
CA SER A 276 3.93 11.32 7.69
C SER A 276 3.65 12.70 8.23
N GLY A 277 3.81 12.87 9.52
CA GLY A 277 3.77 14.14 10.20
C GLY A 277 4.27 14.00 11.61
N TRP A 278 4.19 15.09 12.34
CA TRP A 278 4.56 15.17 13.75
C TRP A 278 3.37 15.66 14.54
N ILE A 279 3.17 15.08 15.72
CA ILE A 279 2.27 15.61 16.74
C ILE A 279 3.14 16.23 17.82
N LEU A 280 3.16 17.55 17.86
CA LEU A 280 3.83 18.37 18.84
C LEU A 280 2.95 18.54 20.08
N ILE A 281 3.54 18.32 21.25
CA ILE A 281 2.93 18.58 22.55
C ILE A 281 3.80 19.61 23.27
N THR A 282 3.24 20.79 23.55
CA THR A 282 3.92 21.81 24.36
C THR A 282 3.14 22.10 25.64
N GLY A 283 3.84 22.56 26.67
CA GLY A 283 3.21 22.87 27.96
C GLY A 283 4.21 23.03 29.10
N PRO A 284 3.73 23.23 30.35
CA PRO A 284 4.62 23.48 31.48
C PRO A 284 5.46 22.27 31.91
N THR A 285 4.97 21.05 31.67
CA THR A 285 5.63 19.80 32.07
C THR A 285 5.48 18.71 31.01
N PRO A 286 6.47 17.82 30.86
CA PRO A 286 6.36 16.71 29.91
C PRO A 286 5.22 15.77 30.34
N VAL A 287 4.53 15.23 29.34
CA VAL A 287 3.55 14.16 29.50
C VAL A 287 4.31 12.86 29.71
N GLN A 288 4.16 12.28 30.91
CA GLN A 288 4.91 11.09 31.31
C GLN A 288 4.62 9.86 30.46
N ALA A 289 3.39 9.74 29.92
CA ALA A 289 3.02 8.64 29.01
C ALA A 289 3.90 8.61 27.74
N TYR A 290 4.49 9.74 27.36
CA TYR A 290 5.34 9.89 26.18
C TYR A 290 6.78 10.27 26.57
N ALA A 291 7.17 10.00 27.81
CA ALA A 291 8.55 10.13 28.24
C ALA A 291 9.34 8.89 27.77
N GLY A 292 10.24 9.08 26.80
CA GLY A 292 11.09 8.02 26.23
C GLY A 292 10.54 7.37 24.96
N ALA A 293 11.28 6.38 24.48
CA ALA A 293 10.97 5.63 23.27
C ALA A 293 9.76 4.72 23.43
N GLY A 294 8.81 4.80 22.50
CA GLY A 294 7.62 3.96 22.51
C GLY A 294 6.78 4.11 21.25
N ILE A 295 5.89 3.15 21.03
CA ILE A 295 4.97 3.13 19.88
C ILE A 295 3.54 2.98 20.40
N LEU A 296 2.62 3.80 19.90
CA LEU A 296 1.18 3.62 20.04
C LEU A 296 0.65 3.17 18.69
N ALA A 297 -0.11 2.08 18.64
CA ALA A 297 -0.73 1.62 17.40
C ALA A 297 -2.17 1.21 17.62
N ASP A 298 -2.99 1.43 16.60
CA ASP A 298 -4.36 0.91 16.56
C ASP A 298 -4.33 -0.62 16.59
N ASP A 299 -5.14 -1.19 17.48
CA ASP A 299 -5.42 -2.61 17.58
C ASP A 299 -6.61 -2.95 16.65
N PRO A 300 -6.70 -4.16 16.07
CA PRO A 300 -7.81 -4.52 15.19
C PRO A 300 -9.21 -4.31 15.79
N ALA A 301 -9.34 -4.44 17.12
CA ALA A 301 -10.58 -4.18 17.86
C ALA A 301 -10.87 -2.68 18.10
N GLY A 302 -10.16 -1.76 17.43
CA GLY A 302 -10.30 -0.31 17.59
C GLY A 302 -9.74 0.26 18.90
N ARG A 303 -8.93 -0.53 19.61
CA ARG A 303 -8.21 -0.11 20.84
C ARG A 303 -6.83 0.44 20.49
N VAL A 304 -6.08 0.89 21.50
CA VAL A 304 -4.67 1.27 21.35
C VAL A 304 -3.78 0.26 22.05
N ALA A 305 -2.80 -0.25 21.32
CA ALA A 305 -1.68 -1.00 21.87
C ALA A 305 -0.48 -0.07 22.07
N THR A 306 0.18 -0.18 23.22
CA THR A 306 1.44 0.52 23.52
C THR A 306 2.58 -0.47 23.52
N TYR A 307 3.69 -0.12 22.86
CA TYR A 307 4.90 -0.91 22.77
C TYR A 307 6.07 -0.11 23.36
N THR A 308 6.76 -0.70 24.33
CA THR A 308 7.92 -0.08 24.99
C THR A 308 9.03 -1.10 25.16
N ASP A 309 10.27 -0.66 25.09
CA ASP A 309 11.42 -1.49 25.43
C ASP A 309 11.52 -1.65 26.96
N VAL A 310 11.59 -2.89 27.42
CA VAL A 310 11.84 -3.25 28.82
C VAL A 310 12.90 -4.33 28.85
N ASP A 311 14.09 -3.97 29.34
CA ASP A 311 15.24 -4.88 29.47
C ASP A 311 15.64 -5.58 28.16
N GLY A 312 15.54 -4.89 27.02
CA GLY A 312 15.88 -5.44 25.70
C GLY A 312 14.78 -6.34 25.11
N GLN A 313 13.57 -6.30 25.67
CA GLN A 313 12.39 -6.97 25.13
C GLN A 313 11.31 -5.95 24.85
N VAL A 314 10.55 -6.15 23.76
CA VAL A 314 9.42 -5.30 23.45
C VAL A 314 8.18 -5.77 24.21
N LEU A 315 7.71 -4.95 25.14
CA LEU A 315 6.50 -5.18 25.90
C LEU A 315 5.30 -4.51 25.22
N ARG A 316 4.28 -5.28 24.89
CA ARG A 316 2.98 -4.82 24.40
C ARG A 316 1.98 -4.76 25.54
N ARG A 317 1.32 -3.61 25.68
CA ARG A 317 0.19 -3.39 26.59
C ARG A 317 -1.05 -2.97 25.82
N VAL A 318 -2.18 -3.60 26.12
CA VAL A 318 -3.49 -3.21 25.59
C VAL A 318 -4.46 -3.08 26.75
N PRO A 319 -5.22 -1.97 26.86
CA PRO A 319 -6.21 -1.82 27.92
C PRO A 319 -7.17 -3.02 27.98
N GLY A 320 -7.28 -3.62 29.17
CA GLY A 320 -8.15 -4.79 29.40
C GLY A 320 -7.58 -6.14 28.94
N ALA A 321 -6.35 -6.18 28.40
CA ALA A 321 -5.64 -7.41 28.11
C ALA A 321 -4.45 -7.62 29.08
N SER A 322 -3.91 -8.83 29.12
CA SER A 322 -2.64 -9.08 29.82
C SER A 322 -1.48 -8.55 29.00
N ASP A 323 -0.49 -7.98 29.69
CA ASP A 323 0.79 -7.59 29.11
C ASP A 323 1.44 -8.79 28.41
N ALA A 324 2.02 -8.56 27.24
CA ALA A 324 2.65 -9.60 26.43
C ALA A 324 4.02 -9.15 25.91
N ILE A 325 4.99 -10.05 25.92
CA ILE A 325 6.26 -9.84 25.24
C ILE A 325 6.05 -10.11 23.75
N VAL A 326 6.41 -9.15 22.92
CA VAL A 326 6.43 -9.30 21.46
C VAL A 326 7.83 -9.79 21.12
N PRO A 327 7.98 -11.04 20.66
CA PRO A 327 9.26 -11.50 20.17
C PRO A 327 9.46 -10.78 18.83
N VAL A 328 10.42 -9.86 18.80
CA VAL A 328 10.83 -9.17 17.58
C VAL A 328 12.32 -8.91 17.71
N SER A 329 13.09 -9.52 16.82
CA SER A 329 14.53 -9.28 16.73
C SER A 329 14.81 -8.10 15.81
N ALA A 330 15.94 -7.43 16.02
CA ALA A 330 16.40 -6.33 15.15
C ALA A 330 16.52 -6.74 13.67
N SER A 331 16.79 -8.01 13.39
CA SER A 331 16.96 -8.57 12.04
C SER A 331 15.68 -9.19 11.46
N ALA A 332 14.56 -9.17 12.18
CA ALA A 332 13.32 -9.76 11.69
C ALA A 332 12.81 -9.03 10.44
N GLU A 333 12.25 -9.79 9.50
CA GLU A 333 11.63 -9.26 8.28
C GLU A 333 10.15 -9.62 8.25
N SER A 334 9.31 -8.79 7.60
CA SER A 334 7.92 -9.17 7.39
C SER A 334 7.82 -10.32 6.38
N LEU A 335 6.91 -11.26 6.63
CA LEU A 335 6.62 -12.36 5.70
C LEU A 335 6.27 -11.83 4.30
N SER A 336 5.50 -10.73 4.24
CA SER A 336 5.19 -10.05 2.99
C SER A 336 6.46 -9.56 2.27
N GLY A 337 7.43 -8.97 2.99
CA GLY A 337 8.67 -8.48 2.41
C GLY A 337 9.49 -9.61 1.78
N THR A 338 9.71 -10.70 2.51
CA THR A 338 10.45 -11.86 2.01
C THR A 338 9.73 -12.53 0.83
N ALA A 339 8.39 -12.63 0.88
CA ALA A 339 7.60 -13.18 -0.23
C ALA A 339 7.67 -12.31 -1.49
N LEU A 340 7.60 -10.99 -1.33
CA LEU A 340 7.71 -10.03 -2.44
C LEU A 340 9.12 -10.04 -3.07
N ASP A 341 10.18 -10.24 -2.28
CA ASP A 341 11.54 -10.40 -2.80
C ASP A 341 11.67 -11.67 -3.64
N ALA A 342 11.14 -12.81 -3.17
CA ALA A 342 11.13 -14.05 -3.93
C ALA A 342 10.34 -13.89 -5.25
N CYS A 343 9.18 -13.22 -5.20
CA CYS A 343 8.39 -12.87 -6.37
C CYS A 343 9.16 -11.99 -7.37
N ALA A 344 9.83 -10.94 -6.89
CA ALA A 344 10.61 -10.02 -7.71
C ALA A 344 11.83 -10.71 -8.35
N ALA A 345 12.47 -11.63 -7.62
CA ALA A 345 13.59 -12.43 -8.11
C ALA A 345 13.18 -13.56 -9.05
N GLN A 346 11.88 -13.76 -9.28
CA GLN A 346 11.32 -14.91 -10.03
C GLN A 346 11.69 -16.26 -9.40
N ASP A 347 11.98 -16.28 -8.09
CA ASP A 347 12.35 -17.48 -7.34
C ASP A 347 11.10 -18.20 -6.83
N VAL A 348 10.39 -18.86 -7.74
CA VAL A 348 9.19 -19.65 -7.43
C VAL A 348 9.51 -20.80 -6.45
N ALA A 349 10.74 -21.32 -6.48
CA ALA A 349 11.16 -22.39 -5.58
C ALA A 349 11.33 -21.86 -4.14
N GLY A 350 12.00 -20.72 -3.99
CA GLY A 350 12.14 -20.01 -2.72
C GLY A 350 10.79 -19.58 -2.14
N LEU A 351 9.90 -19.00 -2.96
CA LEU A 351 8.54 -18.65 -2.54
C LEU A 351 7.78 -19.87 -2.03
N ARG A 352 7.81 -20.99 -2.76
CA ARG A 352 7.15 -22.23 -2.32
C ARG A 352 7.73 -22.72 -0.99
N ALA A 353 9.06 -22.72 -0.85
CA ALA A 353 9.71 -23.16 0.38
C ALA A 353 9.30 -22.28 1.58
N LEU A 354 9.24 -20.95 1.39
CA LEU A 354 8.76 -20.00 2.39
C LEU A 354 7.33 -20.30 2.83
N LEU A 355 6.41 -20.44 1.87
CA LEU A 355 4.99 -20.67 2.17
C LEU A 355 4.74 -22.05 2.79
N VAL A 356 5.50 -23.08 2.39
CA VAL A 356 5.43 -24.41 3.03
C VAL A 356 5.90 -24.34 4.48
N ARG A 357 7.00 -23.63 4.76
CA ARG A 357 7.47 -23.40 6.13
C ARG A 357 6.44 -22.63 6.95
N TYR A 358 5.83 -21.60 6.35
CA TYR A 358 4.79 -20.80 6.97
C TYR A 358 3.56 -21.65 7.34
N ARG A 359 3.05 -22.49 6.42
CA ARG A 359 1.95 -23.41 6.72
C ARG A 359 2.34 -24.42 7.80
N ALA A 360 3.55 -24.95 7.78
CA ALA A 360 4.02 -25.86 8.82
C ALA A 360 4.04 -25.20 10.21
N TRP A 361 4.39 -23.91 10.28
CA TRP A 361 4.28 -23.13 11.51
C TRP A 361 2.83 -22.94 11.98
N LEU A 362 1.90 -22.63 11.07
CA LEU A 362 0.47 -22.59 11.42
C LEU A 362 -0.03 -23.94 11.95
N VAL A 363 0.30 -25.05 11.28
CA VAL A 363 -0.06 -26.41 11.72
C VAL A 363 0.50 -26.70 13.12
N ALA A 364 1.73 -26.29 13.41
CA ALA A 364 2.36 -26.51 14.71
C ALA A 364 1.70 -25.72 15.86
N ASN A 365 1.06 -24.60 15.55
CA ASN A 365 0.31 -23.79 16.53
C ASN A 365 -1.19 -24.11 16.56
N ALA A 366 -1.68 -25.00 15.68
CA ALA A 366 -3.07 -25.42 15.68
C ALA A 366 -3.31 -26.57 16.66
N THR A 367 -4.36 -26.47 17.46
CA THR A 367 -4.86 -27.57 18.30
C THR A 367 -6.18 -28.05 17.72
N ASP A 368 -6.29 -29.34 17.41
CA ASP A 368 -7.47 -29.95 16.78
C ASP A 368 -7.94 -29.22 15.49
N GLY A 369 -6.98 -28.70 14.71
CA GLY A 369 -7.25 -27.98 13.46
C GLY A 369 -7.71 -26.54 13.64
N VAL A 370 -7.63 -25.99 14.86
CA VAL A 370 -8.01 -24.61 15.18
C VAL A 370 -6.77 -23.84 15.68
N LEU A 371 -6.56 -22.66 15.12
CA LEU A 371 -5.59 -21.68 15.61
C LEU A 371 -6.22 -20.86 16.72
N SER A 372 -5.54 -20.78 17.86
CA SER A 372 -5.94 -19.86 18.93
C SER A 372 -5.78 -18.40 18.47
N ARG A 373 -6.59 -17.51 19.03
CA ARG A 373 -6.56 -16.06 18.77
C ARG A 373 -5.16 -15.45 18.76
N ASP A 374 -4.23 -15.95 19.59
CA ASP A 374 -2.87 -15.40 19.71
C ASP A 374 -2.04 -15.53 18.42
N VAL A 375 -2.41 -16.45 17.52
CA VAL A 375 -1.73 -16.69 16.23
C VAL A 375 -2.69 -16.69 15.02
N ALA A 376 -3.99 -16.50 15.25
CA ALA A 376 -5.01 -16.61 14.21
C ALA A 376 -5.09 -15.39 13.27
N ASP A 377 -4.42 -14.27 13.57
CA ASP A 377 -4.25 -13.16 12.61
C ASP A 377 -3.07 -13.48 11.69
N THR A 378 -3.40 -14.15 10.59
CA THR A 378 -2.45 -14.72 9.63
C THR A 378 -2.11 -13.77 8.48
N ARG A 379 -2.48 -12.48 8.56
CA ARG A 379 -2.10 -11.48 7.54
C ARG A 379 -0.58 -11.46 7.36
N VAL A 380 -0.10 -11.36 6.13
CA VAL A 380 1.34 -11.49 5.82
C VAL A 380 2.17 -10.32 6.32
N ASP A 381 1.55 -9.18 6.63
CA ASP A 381 2.20 -8.05 7.31
C ASP A 381 2.14 -8.15 8.85
N ASN A 382 1.36 -9.08 9.42
CA ASN A 382 1.30 -9.34 10.87
C ASN A 382 2.28 -10.45 11.31
N VAL A 383 2.94 -11.11 10.36
CA VAL A 383 3.88 -12.20 10.61
C VAL A 383 5.30 -11.75 10.29
N MET A 384 6.18 -11.85 11.29
CA MET A 384 7.61 -11.61 11.15
C MET A 384 8.35 -12.95 11.00
N LEU A 385 9.50 -12.90 10.33
CA LEU A 385 10.42 -14.00 10.11
C LEU A 385 11.80 -13.58 10.61
N ASP A 386 12.39 -14.40 11.47
CA ASP A 386 13.79 -14.30 11.87
C ASP A 386 14.47 -15.69 11.82
N ASP A 387 15.68 -15.78 12.40
CA ASP A 387 16.44 -17.03 12.47
C ASP A 387 15.72 -18.12 13.31
N ASP A 388 14.89 -17.71 14.29
CA ASP A 388 14.14 -18.60 15.19
C ASP A 388 12.81 -19.05 14.57
N GLY A 389 12.29 -18.33 13.58
CA GLY A 389 11.16 -18.77 12.76
C GLY A 389 10.10 -17.69 12.55
N PHE A 390 8.84 -18.09 12.49
CA PHE A 390 7.72 -17.17 12.30
C PHE A 390 7.12 -16.74 13.63
N GLN A 391 6.72 -15.48 13.73
CA GLN A 391 6.16 -14.88 14.93
C GLN A 391 5.03 -13.92 14.56
N ALA A 392 3.90 -14.01 15.27
CA ALA A 392 2.77 -13.09 15.10
C ALA A 392 2.95 -11.83 15.95
N LEU A 393 2.67 -10.66 15.39
CA LEU A 393 2.81 -9.37 16.08
C LEU A 393 1.58 -9.00 16.92
N ALA A 394 0.39 -9.27 16.37
CA ALA A 394 -0.88 -9.01 17.02
C ALA A 394 -1.77 -10.27 17.01
N PRO A 395 -2.57 -10.47 18.06
CA PRO A 395 -3.58 -11.52 18.09
C PRO A 395 -4.76 -11.15 17.17
N ALA A 396 -5.50 -12.16 16.72
CA ALA A 396 -6.83 -12.00 16.16
C ALA A 396 -7.87 -11.71 17.25
N GLU A 397 -9.07 -11.31 16.82
CA GLU A 397 -10.23 -11.18 17.71
C GLU A 397 -10.69 -12.54 18.24
N ASP A 398 -10.73 -13.54 17.36
CA ASP A 398 -11.25 -14.88 17.64
C ASP A 398 -10.31 -15.98 17.13
N ASP A 399 -10.51 -17.18 17.67
CA ASP A 399 -9.93 -18.41 17.15
C ASP A 399 -10.41 -18.68 15.72
N ARG A 400 -9.57 -19.31 14.90
CA ARG A 400 -9.91 -19.60 13.48
C ARG A 400 -9.55 -21.01 13.06
N PRO A 401 -10.37 -21.67 12.23
CA PRO A 401 -9.97 -22.92 11.59
C PRO A 401 -8.68 -22.74 10.78
N LEU A 402 -7.76 -23.70 10.89
CA LEU A 402 -6.42 -23.64 10.28
C LEU A 402 -6.48 -23.37 8.76
N ASP A 403 -7.32 -24.11 8.03
CA ASP A 403 -7.39 -23.99 6.57
C ASP A 403 -8.03 -22.65 6.15
N GLU A 404 -9.02 -22.15 6.90
CA GLU A 404 -9.61 -20.83 6.67
C GLU A 404 -8.59 -19.72 6.88
N ALA A 405 -7.84 -19.77 7.99
CA ALA A 405 -6.79 -18.81 8.29
C ALA A 405 -5.64 -18.89 7.26
N THR A 406 -5.31 -20.09 6.76
CA THR A 406 -4.31 -20.26 5.71
C THR A 406 -4.78 -19.63 4.39
N TRP A 407 -6.03 -19.88 3.98
CA TRP A 407 -6.58 -19.24 2.79
C TRP A 407 -6.66 -17.73 2.91
N ALA A 408 -7.05 -17.20 4.08
CA ALA A 408 -7.08 -15.77 4.34
C ALA A 408 -5.67 -15.14 4.23
N ALA A 409 -4.64 -15.80 4.74
CA ALA A 409 -3.25 -15.34 4.61
C ALA A 409 -2.78 -15.26 3.15
N LEU A 410 -3.12 -16.28 2.35
CA LEU A 410 -2.75 -16.31 0.95
C LEU A 410 -3.54 -15.28 0.12
N ALA A 411 -4.81 -15.05 0.47
CA ALA A 411 -5.61 -13.99 -0.13
C ALA A 411 -5.02 -12.60 0.22
N ASP A 412 -4.62 -12.39 1.47
CA ASP A 412 -3.92 -11.17 1.91
C ASP A 412 -2.62 -10.95 1.11
N LEU A 413 -1.83 -12.01 0.86
CA LEU A 413 -0.62 -11.91 0.02
C LEU A 413 -0.94 -11.48 -1.42
N VAL A 414 -2.00 -12.01 -2.03
CA VAL A 414 -2.44 -11.60 -3.38
C VAL A 414 -2.82 -10.12 -3.39
N LEU A 415 -3.58 -9.67 -2.40
CA LEU A 415 -3.96 -8.26 -2.26
C LEU A 415 -2.74 -7.35 -2.04
N VAL A 416 -1.76 -7.79 -1.25
CA VAL A 416 -0.50 -7.08 -1.03
C VAL A 416 0.31 -6.96 -2.33
N ILE A 417 0.42 -8.03 -3.11
CA ILE A 417 1.10 -8.00 -4.42
C ILE A 417 0.41 -7.00 -5.35
N ARG A 418 -0.93 -7.02 -5.39
CA ARG A 418 -1.75 -6.15 -6.24
C ARG A 418 -1.64 -4.69 -5.84
N ALA A 419 -1.92 -4.38 -4.57
CA ALA A 419 -1.94 -3.02 -4.04
C ALA A 419 -0.58 -2.31 -4.15
N ARG A 420 0.52 -3.09 -4.12
CA ARG A 420 1.88 -2.56 -4.24
C ARG A 420 2.42 -2.59 -5.68
N GLY A 421 1.60 -2.94 -6.67
CA GLY A 421 2.03 -3.12 -8.05
C GLY A 421 3.25 -4.04 -8.22
N SER A 422 3.43 -5.00 -7.31
CA SER A 422 4.71 -5.71 -7.15
C SER A 422 4.97 -6.69 -8.31
N ARG A 423 6.26 -6.83 -8.66
CA ARG A 423 6.70 -7.86 -9.62
C ARG A 423 6.39 -9.25 -9.06
N HIS A 424 5.85 -10.12 -9.90
CA HIS A 424 5.50 -11.49 -9.52
C HIS A 424 5.77 -12.48 -10.66
N PRO A 425 5.93 -13.79 -10.38
CA PRO A 425 6.38 -14.78 -11.37
C PRO A 425 5.29 -15.26 -12.34
N TRP A 426 4.02 -14.96 -12.06
CA TRP A 426 2.92 -15.41 -12.92
C TRP A 426 2.75 -14.55 -14.17
N PRO A 427 2.26 -15.11 -15.29
CA PRO A 427 1.94 -14.36 -16.50
C PRO A 427 0.99 -13.19 -16.24
N ALA A 428 1.12 -12.12 -17.02
CA ALA A 428 0.30 -10.90 -16.89
C ALA A 428 -1.22 -11.14 -16.96
N ALA A 429 -1.65 -12.19 -17.66
CA ALA A 429 -3.06 -12.57 -17.80
C ALA A 429 -3.60 -13.42 -16.64
N THR A 430 -2.79 -13.70 -15.62
CA THR A 430 -3.21 -14.47 -14.44
C THR A 430 -4.07 -13.58 -13.56
N ASP A 431 -5.34 -13.95 -13.39
CA ASP A 431 -6.24 -13.27 -12.47
C ASP A 431 -5.94 -13.63 -11.01
N ASP A 432 -6.43 -12.80 -10.08
CA ASP A 432 -6.21 -12.95 -8.63
C ASP A 432 -6.68 -14.31 -8.09
N THR A 433 -7.76 -14.88 -8.63
CA THR A 433 -8.29 -16.18 -8.19
C THR A 433 -7.36 -17.32 -8.61
N THR A 434 -6.87 -17.28 -9.85
CA THR A 434 -5.86 -18.23 -10.34
C THR A 434 -4.55 -18.11 -9.55
N MET A 435 -4.14 -16.88 -9.19
CA MET A 435 -2.97 -16.66 -8.35
C MET A 435 -3.17 -17.28 -6.95
N LEU A 436 -4.31 -17.03 -6.32
CA LEU A 436 -4.67 -17.59 -5.01
C LEU A 436 -4.68 -19.13 -5.03
N ALA A 437 -5.33 -19.75 -6.03
CA ALA A 437 -5.33 -21.20 -6.19
C ALA A 437 -3.92 -21.76 -6.35
N THR A 438 -3.05 -21.06 -7.10
CA THR A 438 -1.66 -21.46 -7.29
C THR A 438 -0.87 -21.42 -5.99
N LEU A 439 -1.04 -20.35 -5.19
CA LEU A 439 -0.44 -20.23 -3.86
C LEU A 439 -0.94 -21.32 -2.90
N GLY A 440 -2.25 -21.61 -2.92
CA GLY A 440 -2.84 -22.70 -2.14
C GLY A 440 -2.22 -24.06 -2.50
N ALA A 441 -2.06 -24.35 -3.79
CA ALA A 441 -1.42 -25.56 -4.25
C ALA A 441 0.05 -25.67 -3.80
N MET A 442 0.79 -24.55 -3.70
CA MET A 442 2.18 -24.55 -3.20
C MET A 442 2.29 -25.05 -1.77
N VAL A 443 1.28 -24.78 -0.94
CA VAL A 443 1.25 -25.22 0.46
C VAL A 443 0.48 -26.51 0.67
N GLY A 444 -0.05 -27.13 -0.39
CA GLY A 444 -0.78 -28.40 -0.34
C GLY A 444 -2.24 -28.26 0.08
N LEU A 445 -2.88 -27.11 -0.21
CA LEU A 445 -4.33 -26.96 -0.17
C LEU A 445 -4.95 -27.40 -1.51
N PRO A 446 -6.16 -27.99 -1.49
CA PRO A 446 -6.85 -28.43 -2.69
C PRO A 446 -7.27 -27.21 -3.54
N ALA A 447 -7.06 -27.27 -4.86
CA ALA A 447 -7.33 -26.16 -5.76
C ALA A 447 -8.82 -25.81 -5.90
N ASP A 448 -9.70 -26.80 -5.72
CA ASP A 448 -11.15 -26.65 -5.61
C ASP A 448 -11.62 -26.19 -4.21
N GLY A 449 -10.69 -26.03 -3.27
CA GLY A 449 -10.94 -25.58 -1.91
C GLY A 449 -10.85 -24.07 -1.70
N VAL A 450 -10.66 -23.27 -2.77
CA VAL A 450 -10.67 -21.80 -2.67
C VAL A 450 -12.08 -21.36 -2.26
N PRO A 451 -12.26 -20.71 -1.09
CA PRO A 451 -13.58 -20.24 -0.68
C PRO A 451 -14.11 -19.17 -1.64
N GLU A 452 -15.35 -19.33 -2.09
CA GLU A 452 -16.01 -18.39 -2.99
C GLU A 452 -16.14 -17.01 -2.33
N GLY A 453 -15.79 -15.94 -3.06
CA GLY A 453 -15.87 -14.57 -2.56
C GLY A 453 -14.78 -14.15 -1.58
N LEU A 454 -13.82 -15.03 -1.22
CA LEU A 454 -12.77 -14.70 -0.24
C LEU A 454 -11.96 -13.46 -0.63
N LEU A 455 -11.54 -13.37 -1.89
CA LEU A 455 -10.80 -12.20 -2.38
C LEU A 455 -11.65 -10.93 -2.32
N ALA A 456 -12.93 -11.00 -2.65
CA ALA A 456 -13.82 -9.84 -2.60
C ALA A 456 -14.04 -9.36 -1.15
N ALA A 457 -14.24 -10.29 -0.21
CA ALA A 457 -14.36 -9.96 1.21
C ALA A 457 -13.06 -9.36 1.78
N ALA A 458 -11.92 -9.92 1.40
CA ALA A 458 -10.62 -9.41 1.81
C ALA A 458 -10.32 -8.04 1.19
N ASP A 459 -10.74 -7.80 -0.04
CA ASP A 459 -10.60 -6.51 -0.73
C ASP A 459 -11.45 -5.42 -0.09
N GLU A 460 -12.72 -5.74 0.22
CA GLU A 460 -13.64 -4.85 0.94
C GLU A 460 -13.09 -4.47 2.32
N THR A 461 -12.49 -5.44 3.01
CA THR A 461 -11.82 -5.20 4.31
C THR A 461 -10.56 -4.35 4.17
N ALA A 462 -9.76 -4.55 3.12
CA ALA A 462 -8.55 -3.78 2.87
C ALA A 462 -8.85 -2.36 2.38
N GLY A 463 -10.05 -2.11 1.86
CA GLY A 463 -10.49 -0.82 1.34
C GLY A 463 -9.66 -0.35 0.14
N LEU A 464 -9.13 -1.27 -0.66
CA LEU A 464 -8.27 -0.91 -1.78
C LEU A 464 -9.10 -0.18 -2.85
N PRO A 465 -8.55 0.87 -3.49
CA PRO A 465 -9.27 1.59 -4.53
C PRO A 465 -9.62 0.63 -5.69
N ALA A 466 -10.86 0.72 -6.18
CA ALA A 466 -11.38 -0.13 -7.27
C ALA A 466 -10.52 -0.10 -8.55
N HIS A 467 -9.76 0.99 -8.74
CA HIS A 467 -8.76 1.14 -9.79
C HIS A 467 -7.44 1.60 -9.15
N ASP A 468 -6.60 0.65 -8.75
CA ASP A 468 -5.25 0.98 -8.35
C ASP A 468 -4.44 1.41 -9.58
N VAL A 469 -4.15 2.70 -9.70
CA VAL A 469 -3.37 3.28 -10.80
C VAL A 469 -1.96 2.68 -10.82
N SER A 470 -1.37 2.33 -9.66
CA SER A 470 -0.10 1.59 -9.59
C SER A 470 -0.24 0.22 -10.24
N GLY A 471 -1.25 -0.55 -9.84
CA GLY A 471 -1.59 -1.84 -10.43
C GLY A 471 -1.84 -1.75 -11.93
N LEU A 472 -2.58 -0.74 -12.40
CA LEU A 472 -2.85 -0.54 -13.83
C LEU A 472 -1.58 -0.16 -14.61
N LEU A 473 -0.75 0.74 -14.09
CA LEU A 473 0.53 1.09 -14.72
C LEU A 473 1.48 -0.11 -14.75
N ALA A 474 1.58 -0.87 -13.67
CA ALA A 474 2.37 -2.10 -13.61
C ALA A 474 1.85 -3.16 -14.60
N VAL A 475 0.54 -3.29 -14.75
CA VAL A 475 -0.08 -4.16 -15.76
C VAL A 475 0.25 -3.67 -17.18
N VAL A 476 0.14 -2.37 -17.44
CA VAL A 476 0.47 -1.78 -18.76
C VAL A 476 1.94 -1.99 -19.09
N GLU A 477 2.85 -1.71 -18.16
CA GLU A 477 4.29 -1.92 -18.35
C GLU A 477 4.60 -3.40 -18.63
N ARG A 478 4.01 -4.31 -17.85
CA ARG A 478 4.19 -5.76 -18.02
C ARG A 478 3.62 -6.27 -19.34
N LEU A 479 2.45 -5.79 -19.75
CA LEU A 479 1.87 -6.13 -21.05
C LEU A 479 2.74 -5.60 -22.18
N THR A 480 3.36 -4.43 -22.01
CA THR A 480 4.30 -3.86 -22.96
C THR A 480 5.56 -4.74 -23.06
N GLU A 481 6.20 -5.09 -21.94
CA GLU A 481 7.35 -6.01 -21.91
C GLU A 481 7.01 -7.38 -22.53
N THR A 482 5.83 -7.93 -22.21
CA THR A 482 5.37 -9.22 -22.75
C THR A 482 5.15 -9.13 -24.26
N ASN A 483 4.54 -8.05 -24.74
CA ASN A 483 4.33 -7.80 -26.16
C ASN A 483 5.66 -7.65 -26.90
N GLU A 484 6.64 -6.95 -26.32
CA GLU A 484 7.99 -6.84 -26.88
C GLU A 484 8.68 -8.21 -26.97
N ALA A 485 8.57 -9.03 -25.91
CA ALA A 485 9.12 -10.38 -25.89
C ALA A 485 8.46 -11.30 -26.93
N LEU A 486 7.13 -11.25 -27.05
CA LEU A 486 6.37 -12.00 -28.07
C LEU A 486 6.71 -11.53 -29.48
N ALA A 487 6.84 -10.22 -29.70
CA ALA A 487 7.23 -9.65 -30.99
C ALA A 487 8.67 -10.07 -31.38
N SER A 488 9.60 -10.10 -30.41
CA SER A 488 10.96 -10.62 -30.61
C SER A 488 10.95 -12.09 -31.01
N ARG A 489 10.15 -12.92 -30.30
CA ARG A 489 10.01 -14.35 -30.61
C ARG A 489 9.37 -14.60 -31.98
N SER A 490 8.37 -13.80 -32.37
CA SER A 490 7.76 -13.87 -33.70
C SER A 490 8.77 -13.58 -34.80
N ARG A 491 9.54 -12.49 -34.66
CA ARG A 491 10.63 -12.15 -35.60
C ARG A 491 11.65 -13.27 -35.74
N TRP A 492 12.05 -13.89 -34.63
CA TRP A 492 12.97 -15.03 -34.65
C TRP A 492 12.40 -16.23 -35.43
N PHE A 493 11.12 -16.56 -35.23
CA PHE A 493 10.47 -17.63 -35.99
C PHE A 493 10.34 -17.30 -37.48
N GLU A 494 10.00 -16.06 -37.83
CA GLU A 494 9.95 -15.60 -39.22
C GLU A 494 11.31 -15.70 -39.90
N GLU A 495 12.39 -15.25 -39.26
CA GLU A 495 13.76 -15.39 -39.78
C GLU A 495 14.12 -16.86 -40.01
N ARG A 496 13.80 -17.73 -39.06
CA ARG A 496 14.08 -19.17 -39.15
C ARG A 496 13.24 -19.85 -40.24
N LEU A 497 11.98 -19.45 -40.42
CA LEU A 497 11.14 -19.90 -41.53
C LEU A 497 11.71 -19.43 -42.86
N ASN A 498 12.13 -18.18 -42.98
CA ASN A 498 12.76 -17.64 -44.19
C ASN A 498 14.09 -18.34 -44.53
N VAL A 499 14.88 -18.73 -43.53
CA VAL A 499 16.08 -19.55 -43.73
C VAL A 499 15.69 -20.94 -44.24
N ARG A 500 14.72 -21.61 -43.60
CA ARG A 500 14.24 -22.94 -44.03
C ARG A 500 13.62 -22.91 -45.43
N GLU A 501 12.87 -21.88 -45.76
CA GLU A 501 12.30 -21.71 -47.08
C GLU A 501 13.41 -21.55 -48.14
N ARG A 502 14.42 -20.73 -47.86
CA ARG A 502 15.60 -20.60 -48.74
C ARG A 502 16.34 -21.93 -48.90
N GLU A 503 16.53 -22.69 -47.84
CA GLU A 503 17.14 -24.03 -47.90
C GLU A 503 16.32 -25.00 -48.75
N MET A 504 14.99 -25.00 -48.59
CA MET A 504 14.07 -25.86 -49.36
C MET A 504 14.06 -25.48 -50.84
N ARG A 505 14.00 -24.17 -51.16
CA ARG A 505 14.11 -23.68 -52.54
C ARG A 505 15.45 -24.09 -53.16
N ALA A 506 16.56 -23.95 -52.45
CA ALA A 506 17.88 -24.36 -52.91
C ALA A 506 18.00 -25.90 -53.11
N ARG A 507 17.35 -26.71 -52.27
CA ARG A 507 17.27 -28.17 -52.46
C ARG A 507 16.41 -28.54 -53.68
N ALA A 508 15.24 -27.92 -53.81
CA ALA A 508 14.34 -28.14 -54.95
C ALA A 508 15.03 -27.78 -56.27
N GLU A 509 15.78 -26.67 -56.30
CA GLU A 509 16.53 -26.26 -57.48
C GLU A 509 17.70 -27.20 -57.82
N ARG A 510 18.40 -27.74 -56.80
CA ARG A 510 19.40 -28.80 -57.02
C ARG A 510 18.79 -30.05 -57.63
N HIS A 511 17.68 -30.55 -57.07
CA HIS A 511 16.98 -31.71 -57.62
C HIS A 511 16.46 -31.47 -59.04
N ARG A 512 15.96 -30.27 -59.33
CA ARG A 512 15.57 -29.89 -60.70
C ARG A 512 16.75 -30.01 -61.67
N LYS A 513 17.92 -29.46 -61.31
CA LYS A 513 19.14 -29.56 -62.14
C LYS A 513 19.62 -31.00 -62.30
N GLU A 514 19.54 -31.81 -61.24
CA GLU A 514 19.88 -33.24 -61.30
C GLU A 514 18.94 -33.99 -62.25
N LEU A 515 17.63 -33.73 -62.20
CA LEU A 515 16.64 -34.29 -63.12
C LEU A 515 16.88 -33.86 -64.57
N GLU A 516 17.17 -32.57 -64.81
CA GLU A 516 17.51 -32.07 -66.15
C GLU A 516 18.76 -32.77 -66.73
N LEU A 517 19.79 -32.97 -65.92
CA LEU A 517 20.99 -33.72 -66.31
C LEU A 517 20.67 -35.18 -66.61
N ALA A 518 19.87 -35.85 -65.77
CA ALA A 518 19.45 -37.23 -65.97
C ALA A 518 18.64 -37.41 -67.26
N VAL A 519 17.71 -36.50 -67.54
CA VAL A 519 16.93 -36.48 -68.80
C VAL A 519 17.86 -36.29 -70.01
N LYS A 520 18.85 -35.40 -69.92
CA LYS A 520 19.82 -35.18 -70.99
C LYS A 520 20.68 -36.43 -71.23
N GLN A 521 21.14 -37.09 -70.17
CA GLN A 521 21.88 -38.36 -70.26
C GLN A 521 21.04 -39.47 -70.89
N GLN A 522 19.77 -39.59 -70.49
CA GLN A 522 18.85 -40.56 -71.09
C GLN A 522 18.66 -40.30 -72.59
N ARG A 523 18.54 -39.03 -73.00
CA ARG A 523 18.42 -38.66 -74.41
C ARG A 523 19.67 -39.01 -75.22
N ILE A 524 20.85 -38.71 -74.69
CA ILE A 524 22.13 -39.10 -75.31
C ILE A 524 22.25 -40.61 -75.46
N LEU A 525 21.82 -41.37 -74.44
CA LEU A 525 21.81 -42.84 -74.50
C LEU A 525 20.81 -43.37 -75.54
N GLN A 526 19.64 -42.74 -75.67
CA GLN A 526 18.66 -43.09 -76.70
C GLN A 526 19.19 -42.81 -78.11
N ASP A 527 19.77 -41.62 -78.33
CA ASP A 527 20.37 -41.24 -79.61
C ASP A 527 21.53 -42.18 -79.97
N SER A 528 22.40 -42.49 -78.99
CA SER A 528 23.50 -43.45 -79.17
C SER A 528 23.00 -44.87 -79.47
N ALA A 529 21.88 -45.28 -78.86
CA ALA A 529 21.23 -46.56 -79.14
C ALA A 529 20.58 -46.59 -80.53
N GLU A 530 19.99 -45.49 -80.99
CA GLU A 530 19.49 -45.36 -82.37
C GLU A 530 20.63 -45.37 -83.39
N ASP A 531 21.75 -44.68 -83.12
CA ASP A 531 22.93 -44.69 -83.98
C ASP A 531 23.59 -46.07 -84.03
N LEU A 532 23.67 -46.76 -82.89
CA LEU A 532 24.07 -48.18 -82.84
C LEU A 532 23.12 -49.05 -83.68
N ARG A 533 21.80 -48.85 -83.61
CA ARG A 533 20.83 -49.57 -84.45
C ARG A 533 21.00 -49.29 -85.94
N ARG A 534 21.40 -48.07 -86.32
CA ARG A 534 21.65 -47.67 -87.72
C ARG A 534 23.03 -48.09 -88.22
N SER A 535 23.98 -48.35 -87.33
CA SER A 535 25.34 -48.81 -87.67
C SER A 535 25.32 -50.10 -88.50
N ILE A 536 26.18 -50.13 -89.53
CA ILE A 536 26.33 -51.26 -90.46
C ILE A 536 26.76 -52.53 -89.70
N THR A 537 27.55 -52.38 -88.63
CA THR A 537 28.04 -53.49 -87.81
C THR A 537 26.92 -54.13 -86.98
N TYR A 538 25.98 -53.34 -86.47
CA TYR A 538 24.80 -53.86 -85.76
C TYR A 538 23.80 -54.50 -86.73
N ARG A 539 23.62 -53.93 -87.93
CA ARG A 539 22.80 -54.56 -88.99
C ARG A 539 23.41 -55.88 -89.48
N ALA A 540 24.73 -55.97 -89.62
CA ALA A 540 25.44 -57.20 -89.93
C ALA A 540 25.32 -58.23 -88.79
N GLY A 541 25.49 -57.81 -87.54
CA GLY A 541 25.29 -58.67 -86.37
C GLY A 541 23.86 -59.17 -86.22
N ALA A 542 22.85 -58.32 -86.43
CA ALA A 542 21.44 -58.70 -86.40
C ALA A 542 21.06 -59.66 -87.55
N ALA A 543 21.66 -59.51 -88.73
CA ALA A 543 21.49 -60.43 -89.86
C ALA A 543 22.13 -61.80 -89.60
N ILE A 544 23.22 -61.86 -88.83
CA ILE A 544 23.91 -63.10 -88.43
C ILE A 544 23.21 -63.78 -87.24
N ILE A 545 22.65 -63.03 -86.29
CA ILE A 545 22.09 -63.55 -85.04
C ILE A 545 20.61 -63.95 -85.15
N ASN A 546 19.81 -63.31 -86.01
CA ASN A 546 18.40 -63.67 -86.16
C ASN A 546 18.13 -65.11 -86.62
N PRO A 547 18.95 -65.75 -87.47
CA PRO A 547 18.82 -67.17 -87.77
C PRO A 547 19.12 -68.08 -86.57
N ILE A 548 20.06 -67.69 -85.69
CA ILE A 548 20.49 -68.50 -84.55
C ILE A 548 19.42 -68.49 -83.43
N ARG A 549 18.71 -67.37 -83.25
CA ARG A 549 17.64 -67.27 -82.26
C ARG A 549 16.38 -68.09 -82.60
N LYS A 550 16.18 -68.45 -83.87
CA LYS A 550 15.11 -69.39 -84.27
C LYS A 550 15.39 -70.86 -83.93
N PHE A 551 16.63 -71.24 -83.61
CA PHE A 551 17.01 -72.63 -83.28
C PHE A 551 17.24 -72.88 -81.78
N GLY A 552 17.36 -71.85 -80.93
CA GLY A 552 17.64 -72.01 -79.48
C GLY A 552 16.43 -71.95 -78.54
N GLY A 553 15.19 -71.87 -79.06
CA GLY A 553 13.97 -71.63 -78.29
C GLY A 553 13.21 -72.87 -77.78
N ASN A 554 13.86 -74.02 -77.68
CA ASN A 554 13.33 -75.19 -76.97
C ASN A 554 14.41 -75.67 -76.00
N LEU A 555 14.37 -75.20 -74.75
CA LEU A 555 14.81 -75.88 -73.54
C LEU A 555 14.48 -74.98 -72.33
N ARG A 556 13.42 -75.35 -71.62
CA ARG A 556 13.03 -74.90 -70.27
C ARG A 556 14.01 -75.48 -69.21
N PRO A 557 14.12 -74.90 -68.00
CA PRO A 557 13.04 -74.92 -66.99
C PRO A 557 12.17 -73.66 -66.94
#